data_AF-A0A2E3C1C2-F1
#
_entry.id   AF-A0A2E3C1C2-F1
#
_cell.length_a   1.000
_cell.length_b   1.000
_cell.length_c   1.000
_cell.angle_alpha   90.00
_cell.angle_beta   90.00
_cell.angle_gamma   90.00
#
_symmetry.space_group_name_H-M   'P 1'
#
loop_
_entity.id
_entity.type
_entity.pdbx_description
1 polymer ?
#
loop_
_entity_poly.entity_id
_entity_poly.type
_entity_poly.pdbx_seq_one_letter_code
_entity_poly.pdbx_strand_id
1 'polypeptide(L)'
;MKVPPIFCLNDIRFAPMRIKALVLTMFIALAAIGYAGVSYAQQRVTLIIDAEVSDYLNNLAAPLLRAAELNPENVNVHLIQDNTINAFVNSQQDIYVNTGLILKAETENEVVGVLAHEIGHMKGHHILRIMNASDQVALPTILAGLAGIGVAAAGAPDAGVAVMAGSQAAGIAHLLKFSRSQEQQADQIGVNLLDATDTSSQGLKDFFSRLRTNELMYYKTPPAYLMTHPRSSDRESFLDRAQTKPHTVTKEEAARFARIQDKVAALTASTGQVRRLYMEEDSGPADYVRSIAFAMQGKYSEALQFLDKAEDKLSDDAKPYVEELRGQIALDMGKVSDARDYFEKALDMKPSSMLLRFHYARALTHTGEYDKSITQFNRVIRQRPTWWLPHYNQGLAYGKAGKKGLSHLAFAESNLYRNNAKDGLFHISIAQKYLNEDTKENGTDNTLSLQKAAQVQLELEKLNN
;
A
#
# COMPACT_ATOMS: atom_id res chain seq x y z
N MET A 1 44.87 69.23 -46.58
CA MET A 1 45.88 68.38 -47.26
C MET A 1 46.54 67.51 -46.21
N LYS A 2 46.69 66.21 -46.50
CA LYS A 2 47.56 65.21 -45.84
C LYS A 2 47.15 64.62 -44.47
N VAL A 3 46.69 63.37 -44.55
CA VAL A 3 46.86 62.20 -43.63
C VAL A 3 48.38 61.97 -43.35
N PRO A 4 48.91 61.07 -42.48
CA PRO A 4 48.47 60.17 -41.35
C PRO A 4 49.37 60.40 -40.07
N PRO A 5 49.60 59.50 -39.04
CA PRO A 5 49.43 58.04 -38.98
C PRO A 5 48.95 57.36 -37.67
N ILE A 6 48.72 56.06 -37.87
CA ILE A 6 48.50 54.93 -36.96
C ILE A 6 49.64 54.79 -35.94
N PHE A 7 49.30 54.50 -34.67
CA PHE A 7 50.15 53.70 -33.78
C PHE A 7 49.31 52.86 -32.80
N CYS A 8 49.82 51.66 -32.55
CA CYS A 8 49.24 50.56 -31.78
C CYS A 8 49.38 50.68 -30.25
N LEU A 9 48.55 49.88 -29.56
CA LEU A 9 48.76 49.16 -28.29
C LEU A 9 48.60 49.87 -26.94
N ASN A 10 47.77 49.22 -26.12
CA ASN A 10 47.74 49.13 -24.65
C ASN A 10 47.60 50.41 -23.82
N ASP A 11 46.38 50.67 -23.36
CA ASP A 11 46.03 50.62 -21.93
C ASP A 11 44.58 51.07 -21.72
N ILE A 12 43.63 50.13 -21.75
CA ILE A 12 42.29 50.36 -21.19
C ILE A 12 42.22 49.62 -19.86
N ARG A 13 42.41 50.40 -18.78
CA ARG A 13 42.07 50.01 -17.42
C ARG A 13 40.55 49.77 -17.36
N PHE A 14 40.12 48.51 -17.36
CA PHE A 14 38.76 48.16 -16.97
C PHE A 14 38.67 48.03 -15.45
N ALA A 15 37.85 48.89 -14.84
CA ALA A 15 37.52 48.88 -13.42
C ALA A 15 36.93 47.52 -12.99
N PRO A 16 37.29 46.99 -11.81
CA PRO A 16 36.83 45.69 -11.33
C PRO A 16 35.45 45.83 -10.68
N MET A 17 34.41 46.10 -11.46
CA MET A 17 33.07 46.37 -10.90
C MET A 17 31.91 45.64 -11.58
N ARG A 18 32.20 44.68 -12.48
CA ARG A 18 31.16 43.85 -13.12
C ARG A 18 31.19 42.37 -12.77
N ILE A 19 32.30 41.84 -12.24
CA ILE A 19 32.38 40.41 -11.87
C ILE A 19 31.68 40.13 -10.54
N LYS A 20 31.76 41.04 -9.55
CA LYS A 20 31.06 40.88 -8.26
C LYS A 20 29.55 40.92 -8.40
N ALA A 21 29.01 41.75 -9.30
CA ALA A 21 27.58 41.80 -9.56
C ALA A 21 27.08 40.51 -10.22
N LEU A 22 27.84 39.93 -11.17
CA LEU A 22 27.47 38.70 -11.86
C LEU A 22 27.56 37.46 -10.94
N VAL A 23 28.58 37.39 -10.09
CA VAL A 23 28.72 36.31 -9.09
C VAL A 23 27.66 36.45 -8.00
N LEU A 24 27.30 37.68 -7.59
CA LEU A 24 26.26 37.90 -6.59
C LEU A 24 24.86 37.65 -7.15
N THR A 25 24.54 37.99 -8.40
CA THR A 25 23.27 37.57 -9.03
C THR A 25 23.24 36.08 -9.31
N MET A 26 24.38 35.43 -9.61
CA MET A 26 24.44 33.97 -9.73
C MET A 26 24.26 33.30 -8.36
N PHE A 27 24.81 33.85 -7.28
CA PHE A 27 24.58 33.36 -5.91
C PHE A 27 23.17 33.67 -5.40
N ILE A 28 22.56 34.80 -5.76
CA ILE A 28 21.17 35.10 -5.43
C ILE A 28 20.21 34.27 -6.28
N ALA A 29 20.55 33.94 -7.53
CA ALA A 29 19.79 33.01 -8.35
C ALA A 29 19.94 31.56 -7.84
N LEU A 30 21.14 31.11 -7.45
CA LEU A 30 21.34 29.81 -6.80
C LEU A 30 20.71 29.75 -5.40
N ALA A 31 20.72 30.84 -4.64
CA ALA A 31 20.07 30.92 -3.35
C ALA A 31 18.54 31.06 -3.47
N ALA A 32 18.02 31.68 -4.53
CA ALA A 32 16.58 31.71 -4.85
C ALA A 32 16.09 30.36 -5.40
N ILE A 33 16.94 29.60 -6.12
CA ILE A 33 16.70 28.18 -6.45
C ILE A 33 16.78 27.33 -5.16
N GLY A 34 17.59 27.72 -4.17
CA GLY A 34 17.68 27.05 -2.86
C GLY A 34 16.58 27.42 -1.85
N TYR A 35 15.88 28.55 -2.00
CA TYR A 35 14.86 29.05 -1.07
C TYR A 35 13.43 29.06 -1.61
N ALA A 36 13.23 28.84 -2.91
CA ALA A 36 11.97 28.29 -3.38
C ALA A 36 11.95 26.82 -2.99
N GLY A 37 11.81 26.57 -1.68
CA GLY A 37 11.33 25.29 -1.17
C GLY A 37 9.97 25.07 -1.81
N VAL A 38 9.98 24.45 -2.98
CA VAL A 38 8.83 23.77 -3.54
C VAL A 38 8.37 22.92 -2.39
N SER A 39 7.25 23.31 -1.78
CA SER A 39 6.50 22.44 -0.91
C SER A 39 6.10 21.29 -1.82
N TYR A 40 6.98 20.29 -1.94
CA TYR A 40 6.61 19.00 -2.43
C TYR A 40 5.48 18.61 -1.48
N ALA A 41 4.26 18.67 -1.99
CA ALA A 41 3.23 17.78 -1.50
C ALA A 41 3.88 16.41 -1.68
N GLN A 42 4.49 15.88 -0.62
CA GLN A 42 4.94 14.50 -0.60
C GLN A 42 3.70 13.72 -1.01
N GLN A 43 3.74 13.18 -2.21
CA GLN A 43 2.62 12.47 -2.77
C GLN A 43 2.51 11.21 -1.91
N ARG A 44 1.68 11.30 -0.87
CA ARG A 44 1.54 10.25 0.12
C ARG A 44 0.88 9.09 -0.61
N VAL A 45 1.65 8.03 -0.76
CA VAL A 45 1.11 6.79 -1.31
C VAL A 45 0.02 6.33 -0.35
N THR A 46 -1.19 6.25 -0.87
CA THR A 46 -2.37 5.98 -0.08
C THR A 46 -2.65 4.49 -0.17
N LEU A 47 -2.38 3.79 0.93
CA LEU A 47 -2.80 2.40 1.08
C LEU A 47 -4.27 2.36 1.44
N ILE A 48 -5.03 1.54 0.72
CA ILE A 48 -6.41 1.23 1.04
C ILE A 48 -6.40 0.05 2.00
N ILE A 49 -6.98 0.24 3.18
CA ILE A 49 -7.12 -0.79 4.21
C ILE A 49 -8.61 -1.10 4.31
N ASP A 50 -9.03 -2.22 3.73
CA ASP A 50 -10.42 -2.67 3.66
C ASP A 50 -10.46 -4.19 3.87
N ALA A 51 -11.27 -4.68 4.82
CA ALA A 51 -11.26 -6.10 5.19
C ALA A 51 -11.63 -7.01 4.02
N GLU A 52 -12.64 -6.65 3.25
CA GLU A 52 -13.11 -7.47 2.13
C GLU A 52 -12.08 -7.59 1.02
N VAL A 53 -11.51 -6.46 0.59
CA VAL A 53 -10.54 -6.47 -0.49
C VAL A 53 -9.23 -7.13 -0.05
N SER A 54 -8.78 -6.88 1.18
CA SER A 54 -7.60 -7.54 1.73
C SER A 54 -7.81 -9.05 1.88
N ASP A 55 -8.93 -9.49 2.45
CA ASP A 55 -9.22 -10.91 2.59
C ASP A 55 -9.36 -11.57 1.22
N TYR A 56 -10.01 -10.92 0.25
CA TYR A 56 -10.12 -11.40 -1.13
C TYR A 56 -8.74 -11.64 -1.75
N LEU A 57 -7.86 -10.63 -1.76
CA LEU A 57 -6.53 -10.75 -2.36
C LEU A 57 -5.65 -11.78 -1.63
N ASN A 58 -5.70 -11.80 -0.29
CA ASN A 58 -4.97 -12.80 0.50
C ASN A 58 -5.48 -14.22 0.23
N ASN A 59 -6.80 -14.42 0.05
CA ASN A 59 -7.37 -15.73 -0.29
C ASN A 59 -6.93 -16.21 -1.68
N LEU A 60 -6.80 -15.30 -2.66
CA LEU A 60 -6.25 -15.63 -3.98
C LEU A 60 -4.76 -16.00 -3.90
N ALA A 61 -3.96 -15.28 -3.10
CA ALA A 61 -2.52 -15.52 -2.98
C ALA A 61 -2.19 -16.77 -2.13
N ALA A 62 -2.99 -17.08 -1.11
CA ALA A 62 -2.71 -18.13 -0.14
C ALA A 62 -2.39 -19.53 -0.72
N PRO A 63 -3.15 -20.09 -1.68
CA PRO A 63 -2.81 -21.38 -2.28
C PRO A 63 -1.49 -21.32 -3.06
N LEU A 64 -1.23 -20.23 -3.79
CA LEU A 64 0.00 -20.03 -4.55
C LEU A 64 1.21 -19.92 -3.62
N LEU A 65 1.07 -19.20 -2.50
CA LEU A 65 2.10 -19.09 -1.47
C LEU A 65 2.44 -20.45 -0.86
N ARG A 66 1.42 -21.26 -0.53
CA ARG A 66 1.64 -22.63 -0.03
C ARG A 66 2.36 -23.50 -1.07
N ALA A 67 1.98 -23.41 -2.35
CA ALA A 67 2.66 -24.12 -3.43
C ALA A 67 4.11 -23.64 -3.63
N ALA A 68 4.40 -22.38 -3.29
CA ALA A 68 5.75 -21.82 -3.26
C ALA A 68 6.54 -22.18 -1.98
N GLU A 69 5.97 -22.96 -1.07
CA GLU A 69 6.55 -23.26 0.26
C GLU A 69 6.77 -22.02 1.12
N LEU A 70 5.95 -20.98 0.90
CA LEU A 70 5.90 -19.76 1.70
C LEU A 70 4.70 -19.84 2.65
N ASN A 71 4.88 -19.37 3.88
CA ASN A 71 3.78 -19.30 4.85
C ASN A 71 2.87 -18.11 4.49
N PRO A 72 1.58 -18.33 4.14
CA PRO A 72 0.66 -17.24 3.80
C PRO A 72 0.47 -16.22 4.93
N GLU A 73 0.62 -16.63 6.19
CA GLU A 73 0.49 -15.72 7.34
C GLU A 73 1.63 -14.68 7.41
N ASN A 74 2.72 -14.89 6.68
CA ASN A 74 3.87 -13.98 6.65
C ASN A 74 3.84 -13.01 5.45
N VAL A 75 2.87 -13.15 4.55
CA VAL A 75 2.79 -12.38 3.30
C VAL A 75 1.44 -11.69 3.25
N ASN A 76 1.46 -10.35 3.21
CA ASN A 76 0.25 -9.56 3.06
C ASN A 76 0.15 -8.99 1.65
N VAL A 77 -1.05 -8.98 1.09
CA VAL A 77 -1.35 -8.25 -0.14
C VAL A 77 -1.95 -6.88 0.19
N HIS A 78 -1.23 -5.81 -0.15
CA HIS A 78 -1.64 -4.43 0.08
C HIS A 78 -2.21 -3.80 -1.18
N LEU A 79 -3.25 -2.99 -1.01
CA LEU A 79 -3.85 -2.23 -2.11
C LEU A 79 -3.36 -0.79 -2.10
N ILE A 80 -2.79 -0.33 -3.21
CA ILE A 80 -2.36 1.05 -3.42
C ILE A 80 -3.39 1.78 -4.27
N GLN A 81 -3.88 2.92 -3.79
CA GLN A 81 -4.72 3.82 -4.56
C GLN A 81 -3.93 4.46 -5.70
N ASP A 82 -3.90 3.79 -6.84
CA ASP A 82 -3.25 4.19 -8.08
C ASP A 82 -3.99 3.56 -9.26
N ASN A 83 -4.35 4.36 -10.26
CA ASN A 83 -5.11 3.89 -11.43
C ASN A 83 -4.25 3.09 -12.44
N THR A 84 -2.93 3.10 -12.29
CA THR A 84 -2.02 2.37 -13.17
C THR A 84 -2.14 0.86 -12.95
N ILE A 85 -1.95 0.09 -14.01
CA ILE A 85 -1.83 -1.38 -13.90
C ILE A 85 -0.42 -1.65 -13.38
N ASN A 86 -0.33 -2.12 -12.14
CA ASN A 86 0.93 -2.54 -11.54
C ASN A 86 0.70 -3.50 -10.36
N ALA A 87 1.69 -4.35 -10.12
CA ALA A 87 1.88 -5.09 -8.88
C ALA A 87 3.38 -5.29 -8.68
N PHE A 88 3.82 -5.44 -7.44
CA PHE A 88 5.22 -5.75 -7.13
C PHE A 88 5.36 -6.35 -5.74
N VAL A 89 6.52 -6.91 -5.45
CA VAL A 89 6.86 -7.46 -4.12
C VAL A 89 7.98 -6.66 -3.47
N ASN A 90 7.91 -6.51 -2.14
CA ASN A 90 8.94 -5.78 -1.39
C ASN A 90 9.94 -6.73 -0.69
N SER A 91 10.96 -6.15 -0.04
CA SER A 91 11.98 -6.88 0.73
C SER A 91 11.44 -7.60 1.97
N GLN A 92 10.25 -7.25 2.45
CA GLN A 92 9.57 -7.90 3.57
C GLN A 92 8.64 -9.03 3.12
N GLN A 93 8.71 -9.43 1.84
CA GLN A 93 7.88 -10.46 1.23
C GLN A 93 6.38 -10.12 1.22
N ASP A 94 6.01 -8.85 1.26
CA ASP A 94 4.63 -8.41 1.02
C ASP A 94 4.40 -8.12 -0.48
N ILE A 95 3.17 -8.34 -0.95
CA ILE A 95 2.72 -8.01 -2.31
C ILE A 95 2.00 -6.66 -2.27
N TYR A 96 2.25 -5.81 -3.25
CA TYR A 96 1.55 -4.56 -3.46
C TYR A 96 0.83 -4.61 -4.80
N VAL A 97 -0.44 -4.27 -4.79
CA VAL A 97 -1.34 -4.29 -5.95
C VAL A 97 -1.90 -2.89 -6.14
N ASN A 98 -1.78 -2.32 -7.33
CA ASN A 98 -2.42 -1.05 -7.63
C ASN A 98 -3.92 -1.27 -7.90
N THR A 99 -4.78 -0.33 -7.47
CA THR A 99 -6.22 -0.39 -7.77
C THR A 99 -6.51 -0.50 -9.26
N GLY A 100 -5.66 0.07 -10.11
CA GLY A 100 -5.76 -0.04 -11.57
C GLY A 100 -5.62 -1.45 -12.11
N LEU A 101 -4.88 -2.35 -11.43
CA LEU A 101 -4.81 -3.75 -11.81
C LEU A 101 -6.18 -4.42 -11.62
N ILE A 102 -6.82 -4.21 -10.46
CA ILE A 102 -8.14 -4.79 -10.16
C ILE A 102 -9.22 -4.21 -11.08
N LEU A 103 -9.25 -2.88 -11.23
CA LEU A 103 -10.29 -2.18 -11.99
C LEU A 103 -10.21 -2.41 -13.51
N LYS A 104 -9.06 -2.84 -14.05
CA LYS A 104 -8.85 -3.04 -15.49
C LYS A 104 -8.68 -4.51 -15.89
N ALA A 105 -8.68 -5.42 -14.93
CA ALA A 105 -8.72 -6.85 -15.19
C ALA A 105 -10.14 -7.25 -15.66
N GLU A 106 -10.25 -8.10 -16.68
CA GLU A 106 -11.56 -8.59 -17.18
C GLU A 106 -12.00 -9.82 -16.39
N THR A 107 -11.05 -10.58 -15.83
CA THR A 107 -11.33 -11.76 -15.02
C THR A 107 -10.48 -11.80 -13.74
N GLU A 108 -10.99 -12.50 -12.73
CA GLU A 108 -10.24 -12.82 -11.50
C GLU A 108 -8.95 -13.60 -11.84
N ASN A 109 -8.98 -14.48 -12.84
CA ASN A 109 -7.85 -15.33 -13.21
C ASN A 109 -6.64 -14.52 -13.75
N GLU A 110 -6.86 -13.33 -14.31
CA GLU A 110 -5.75 -12.42 -14.62
C GLU A 110 -5.05 -11.89 -13.37
N VAL A 111 -5.82 -11.47 -12.36
CA VAL A 111 -5.26 -11.02 -11.08
C VAL A 111 -4.49 -12.15 -10.43
N VAL A 112 -5.04 -13.36 -10.44
CA VAL A 112 -4.36 -14.57 -9.93
C VAL A 112 -3.08 -14.87 -10.70
N GLY A 113 -3.09 -14.71 -12.03
CA GLY A 113 -1.91 -14.84 -12.87
C GLY A 113 -0.79 -13.86 -12.50
N VAL A 114 -1.14 -12.59 -12.28
CA VAL A 114 -0.19 -11.57 -11.82
C VAL A 114 0.34 -11.91 -10.42
N LEU A 115 -0.52 -12.32 -9.48
CA LEU A 115 -0.08 -12.76 -8.16
C LEU A 115 0.88 -13.95 -8.22
N ALA A 116 0.64 -14.92 -9.11
CA ALA A 116 1.53 -16.05 -9.31
C ALA A 116 2.91 -15.63 -9.83
N HIS A 117 2.95 -14.65 -10.76
CA HIS A 117 4.19 -14.04 -11.24
C HIS A 117 4.97 -13.34 -10.11
N GLU A 118 4.27 -12.53 -9.31
CA GLU A 118 4.87 -11.83 -8.15
C GLU A 118 5.42 -12.81 -7.09
N ILE A 119 4.68 -13.90 -6.81
CA ILE A 119 5.16 -14.97 -5.92
C ILE A 119 6.35 -15.71 -6.55
N GLY A 120 6.40 -15.82 -7.88
CA GLY A 120 7.56 -16.30 -8.63
C GLY A 120 8.82 -15.49 -8.35
N HIS A 121 8.72 -14.15 -8.29
CA HIS A 121 9.83 -13.29 -7.87
C HIS A 121 10.26 -13.52 -6.42
N MET A 122 9.31 -13.78 -5.50
CA MET A 122 9.64 -14.12 -4.12
C MET A 122 10.38 -15.45 -4.02
N LYS A 123 9.87 -16.50 -4.68
CA LYS A 123 10.46 -17.84 -4.68
C LYS A 123 11.82 -17.86 -5.36
N GLY A 124 12.00 -17.07 -6.44
CA GLY A 124 13.27 -16.88 -7.13
C GLY A 124 14.27 -15.98 -6.40
N HIS A 125 13.92 -15.43 -5.23
CA HIS A 125 14.74 -14.51 -4.45
C HIS A 125 15.23 -13.28 -5.25
N HIS A 126 14.48 -12.84 -6.26
CA HIS A 126 14.89 -11.76 -7.16
C HIS A 126 15.01 -10.40 -6.45
N ILE A 127 14.35 -10.25 -5.30
CA ILE A 127 14.23 -8.99 -4.54
C ILE A 127 15.48 -8.73 -3.69
N LEU A 128 16.21 -9.78 -3.29
CA LEU A 128 17.41 -9.65 -2.46
C LEU A 128 18.52 -8.82 -3.15
N ARG A 129 18.51 -8.72 -4.48
CA ARG A 129 19.46 -7.89 -5.24
C ARG A 129 19.18 -6.39 -5.10
N ILE A 130 17.91 -6.00 -4.96
CA ILE A 130 17.51 -4.59 -4.72
C ILE A 130 18.02 -4.15 -3.34
N MET A 131 18.00 -5.06 -2.34
CA MET A 131 18.53 -4.81 -0.99
C MET A 131 20.05 -4.57 -1.00
N ASN A 132 20.82 -5.36 -1.74
CA ASN A 132 22.27 -5.16 -1.86
C ASN A 132 22.67 -3.88 -2.61
N ALA A 133 21.77 -3.31 -3.43
CA ALA A 133 22.03 -2.10 -4.20
C ALA A 133 21.80 -0.81 -3.39
N SER A 134 20.99 -0.84 -2.31
CA SER A 134 20.92 0.19 -1.26
C SER A 134 19.85 -0.14 -0.22
N ASP A 135 20.25 -0.38 1.04
CA ASP A 135 19.37 -0.31 2.22
C ASP A 135 18.70 1.08 2.39
N GLN A 136 19.08 2.07 1.58
CA GLN A 136 18.62 3.46 1.66
C GLN A 136 17.36 3.78 0.84
N VAL A 137 16.92 2.91 -0.07
CA VAL A 137 15.69 3.19 -0.85
C VAL A 137 14.48 2.67 -0.08
N ALA A 138 13.95 3.52 0.81
CA ALA A 138 12.77 3.21 1.58
C ALA A 138 11.55 2.94 0.68
N LEU A 139 10.64 2.06 1.12
CA LEU A 139 9.39 1.73 0.42
C LEU A 139 8.58 2.99 -0.03
N PRO A 140 8.47 4.07 0.76
CA PRO A 140 7.84 5.31 0.29
C PRO A 140 8.51 5.92 -0.94
N THR A 141 9.84 5.80 -1.08
CA THR A 141 10.59 6.26 -2.25
C THR A 141 10.25 5.41 -3.49
N ILE A 142 10.24 4.08 -3.35
CA ILE A 142 9.82 3.15 -4.42
C ILE A 142 8.42 3.51 -4.92
N LEU A 143 7.48 3.63 -3.99
CA LEU A 143 6.09 3.94 -4.29
C LEU A 143 5.92 5.33 -4.92
N ALA A 144 6.64 6.35 -4.44
CA ALA A 144 6.62 7.69 -5.02
C ALA A 144 7.23 7.73 -6.43
N GLY A 145 8.28 6.95 -6.68
CA GLY A 145 8.86 6.77 -8.01
C GLY A 145 7.86 6.17 -8.99
N LEU A 146 7.19 5.08 -8.59
CA LEU A 146 6.16 4.43 -9.42
C LEU A 146 4.97 5.37 -9.69
N ALA A 147 4.50 6.09 -8.68
CA ALA A 147 3.42 7.08 -8.85
C ALA A 147 3.82 8.25 -9.77
N GLY A 148 5.09 8.68 -9.73
CA GLY A 148 5.63 9.73 -10.58
C GLY A 148 5.59 9.40 -12.08
N ILE A 149 5.65 8.11 -12.45
CA ILE A 149 5.49 7.64 -13.83
C ILE A 149 4.10 8.01 -14.37
N GLY A 150 3.06 7.90 -13.53
CA GLY A 150 1.69 8.26 -13.91
C GLY A 150 1.49 9.77 -14.15
N VAL A 151 2.19 10.61 -13.39
CA VAL A 151 2.10 12.09 -13.51
C VAL A 151 2.75 12.60 -14.80
N ALA A 152 3.90 12.03 -15.19
CA ALA A 152 4.55 12.37 -16.46
C ALA A 152 3.67 12.03 -17.67
N ALA A 153 2.92 10.92 -17.59
CA ALA A 153 1.98 10.50 -18.63
C ALA A 153 0.72 11.40 -18.70
N ALA A 154 0.32 12.03 -17.60
CA ALA A 154 -0.90 12.83 -17.48
C ALA A 154 -0.76 14.30 -17.95
N GLY A 155 0.45 14.74 -18.34
CA GLY A 155 0.66 16.06 -18.96
C GLY A 155 0.59 17.25 -17.98
N ALA A 156 1.37 17.22 -16.90
CA ALA A 156 1.43 18.32 -15.93
C ALA A 156 1.78 19.68 -16.60
N PRO A 157 1.13 20.78 -16.18
CA PRO A 157 1.23 22.09 -16.84
C PRO A 157 2.61 22.75 -16.76
N ASP A 158 3.45 22.34 -15.80
CA ASP A 158 4.80 22.86 -15.60
C ASP A 158 5.86 21.87 -16.09
N ALA A 159 6.42 22.13 -17.27
CA ALA A 159 7.37 21.24 -17.94
C ALA A 159 8.63 20.96 -17.08
N GLY A 160 9.08 21.92 -16.27
CA GLY A 160 10.23 21.74 -15.38
C GLY A 160 9.97 20.76 -14.23
N VAL A 161 8.77 20.82 -13.64
CA VAL A 161 8.34 19.89 -12.57
C VAL A 161 8.11 18.49 -13.15
N ALA A 162 7.53 18.40 -14.34
CA ALA A 162 7.32 17.12 -15.03
C ALA A 162 8.64 16.40 -15.35
N VAL A 163 9.66 17.12 -15.82
CA VAL A 163 10.97 16.55 -16.14
C VAL A 163 11.71 16.07 -14.89
N MET A 164 11.68 16.82 -13.79
CA MET A 164 12.33 16.42 -12.54
C MET A 164 11.61 15.26 -11.82
N ALA A 165 10.28 15.24 -11.83
CA ALA A 165 9.51 14.10 -11.31
C ALA A 165 9.76 12.85 -12.17
N GLY A 166 9.75 13.01 -13.50
CA GLY A 166 10.02 11.93 -14.44
C GLY A 166 11.43 11.35 -14.33
N SER A 167 12.46 12.17 -14.08
CA SER A 167 13.85 11.70 -13.94
C SER A 167 14.07 10.88 -12.67
N GLN A 168 13.50 11.31 -11.54
CA GLN A 168 13.55 10.54 -10.28
C GLN A 168 12.77 9.23 -10.41
N ALA A 169 11.57 9.29 -11.00
CA ALA A 169 10.75 8.12 -11.30
C ALA A 169 11.50 7.12 -12.20
N ALA A 170 12.16 7.59 -13.25
CA ALA A 170 12.95 6.74 -14.14
C ALA A 170 14.16 6.12 -13.44
N GLY A 171 14.84 6.85 -12.55
CA GLY A 171 15.94 6.31 -11.75
C GLY A 171 15.50 5.19 -10.81
N ILE A 172 14.37 5.38 -10.13
CA ILE A 172 13.77 4.36 -9.25
C ILE A 172 13.28 3.16 -10.07
N ALA A 173 12.60 3.40 -11.18
CA ALA A 173 12.14 2.34 -12.08
C ALA A 173 13.31 1.49 -12.60
N HIS A 174 14.45 2.11 -12.92
CA HIS A 174 15.65 1.40 -13.34
C HIS A 174 16.20 0.47 -12.23
N LEU A 175 16.12 0.88 -10.96
CA LEU A 175 16.54 0.03 -9.83
C LEU A 175 15.59 -1.15 -9.60
N LEU A 176 14.31 -0.97 -9.89
CA LEU A 176 13.26 -1.97 -9.71
C LEU A 176 13.10 -2.91 -10.92
N LYS A 177 13.76 -2.58 -12.04
CA LYS A 177 13.67 -3.33 -13.28
C LYS A 177 14.39 -4.67 -13.16
N PHE A 178 13.65 -5.76 -13.36
CA PHE A 178 14.23 -7.10 -13.40
C PHE A 178 14.89 -7.41 -14.75
N SER A 179 15.88 -8.32 -14.72
CA SER A 179 16.52 -8.82 -15.93
C SER A 179 15.61 -9.76 -16.71
N ARG A 180 15.87 -9.94 -18.01
CA ARG A 180 15.12 -10.90 -18.85
C ARG A 180 15.14 -12.32 -18.28
N SER A 181 16.26 -12.74 -17.70
CA SER A 181 16.39 -14.08 -17.09
C SER A 181 15.58 -14.21 -15.80
N GLN A 182 15.49 -13.13 -15.00
CA GLN A 182 14.65 -13.10 -13.80
C GLN A 182 13.17 -13.15 -14.16
N GLU A 183 12.76 -12.40 -15.18
CA GLU A 183 11.37 -12.42 -15.68
C GLU A 183 10.98 -13.80 -16.23
N GLN A 184 11.84 -14.44 -17.03
CA GLN A 184 11.61 -15.80 -17.53
C GLN A 184 11.52 -16.84 -16.41
N GLN A 185 12.37 -16.71 -15.38
CA GLN A 185 12.31 -17.57 -14.21
C GLN A 185 11.03 -17.34 -13.40
N ALA A 186 10.62 -16.09 -13.21
CA ALA A 186 9.38 -15.75 -12.51
C ALA A 186 8.14 -16.26 -13.26
N ASP A 187 8.09 -16.11 -14.59
CA ASP A 187 7.02 -16.67 -15.43
C ASP A 187 6.94 -18.20 -15.28
N GLN A 188 8.08 -18.89 -15.36
CA GLN A 188 8.12 -20.35 -15.26
C GLN A 188 7.67 -20.83 -13.88
N ILE A 189 8.14 -20.17 -12.81
CA ILE A 189 7.70 -20.48 -11.45
C ILE A 189 6.19 -20.19 -11.33
N GLY A 190 5.72 -19.03 -11.79
CA GLY A 190 4.32 -18.64 -11.75
C GLY A 190 3.40 -19.67 -12.42
N VAL A 191 3.75 -20.12 -13.62
CA VAL A 191 3.00 -21.19 -14.31
C VAL A 191 3.01 -22.49 -13.49
N ASN A 192 4.16 -22.90 -12.93
CA ASN A 192 4.22 -24.10 -12.10
C ASN A 192 3.36 -23.99 -10.83
N LEU A 193 3.27 -22.80 -10.22
CA LEU A 193 2.42 -22.55 -9.05
C LEU A 193 0.93 -22.62 -9.41
N LEU A 194 0.56 -22.06 -10.57
CA LEU A 194 -0.81 -22.14 -11.09
C LEU A 194 -1.17 -23.62 -11.35
N ASP A 195 -0.30 -24.38 -12.01
CA ASP A 195 -0.52 -25.81 -12.26
C ASP A 195 -0.64 -26.62 -10.97
N ALA A 196 0.22 -26.35 -9.97
CA ALA A 196 0.22 -27.02 -8.67
C ALA A 196 -1.03 -26.73 -7.83
N THR A 197 -1.72 -25.62 -8.10
CA THR A 197 -2.96 -25.21 -7.43
C THR A 197 -4.20 -25.51 -8.26
N ASP A 198 -4.06 -26.24 -9.37
CA ASP A 198 -5.11 -26.49 -10.36
C ASP A 198 -5.76 -25.21 -10.91
N THR A 199 -5.01 -24.11 -10.88
CA THR A 199 -5.41 -22.81 -11.40
C THR A 199 -4.93 -22.67 -12.84
N SER A 200 -5.78 -22.13 -13.72
CA SER A 200 -5.38 -21.88 -15.10
C SER A 200 -4.34 -20.77 -15.22
N SER A 201 -3.35 -20.98 -16.09
CA SER A 201 -2.41 -19.98 -16.57
C SER A 201 -2.94 -19.11 -17.73
N GLN A 202 -4.18 -19.34 -18.16
CA GLN A 202 -4.82 -18.55 -19.21
C GLN A 202 -4.93 -17.06 -18.83
N GLY A 203 -5.26 -16.75 -17.58
CA GLY A 203 -5.36 -15.37 -17.10
C GLY A 203 -4.02 -14.62 -17.16
N LEU A 204 -2.88 -15.28 -16.90
CA LEU A 204 -1.57 -14.64 -17.07
C LEU A 204 -1.29 -14.30 -18.54
N LYS A 205 -1.69 -15.20 -19.45
CA LYS A 205 -1.59 -14.99 -20.90
C LYS A 205 -2.51 -13.87 -21.39
N ASP A 206 -3.75 -13.82 -20.90
CA ASP A 206 -4.73 -12.79 -21.24
C ASP A 206 -4.26 -11.42 -20.74
N PHE A 207 -3.71 -11.38 -19.52
CA PHE A 207 -3.12 -10.18 -18.94
C PHE A 207 -1.98 -9.61 -19.80
N PHE A 208 -1.01 -10.43 -20.23
CA PHE A 208 0.06 -9.96 -21.12
C PHE A 208 -0.45 -9.53 -22.50
N SER A 209 -1.43 -10.24 -23.04
CA SER A 209 -2.09 -9.83 -24.29
C SER A 209 -2.75 -8.45 -24.14
N ARG A 210 -3.36 -8.16 -23.00
CA ARG A 210 -3.96 -6.83 -22.73
C ARG A 210 -2.91 -5.75 -22.52
N LEU A 211 -1.83 -6.04 -21.80
CA LEU A 211 -0.71 -5.10 -21.65
C LEU A 211 -0.13 -4.70 -23.02
N ARG A 212 0.01 -5.67 -23.93
CA ARG A 212 0.44 -5.43 -25.32
C ARG A 212 -0.55 -4.52 -26.06
N THR A 213 -1.84 -4.81 -25.98
CA THR A 213 -2.87 -3.97 -26.63
C THR A 213 -2.84 -2.53 -26.09
N ASN A 214 -2.69 -2.36 -24.78
CA ASN A 214 -2.56 -1.04 -24.17
C ASN A 214 -1.28 -0.31 -24.61
N GLU A 215 -0.13 -0.99 -24.67
CA GLU A 215 1.13 -0.41 -25.17
C GLU A 215 0.98 0.12 -26.61
N LEU A 216 0.33 -0.65 -27.50
CA LEU A 216 0.11 -0.26 -28.89
C LEU A 216 -0.84 0.94 -29.04
N MET A 217 -1.81 1.06 -28.13
CA MET A 217 -2.75 2.19 -28.11
C MET A 217 -2.13 3.46 -27.50
N TYR A 218 -1.22 3.32 -26.53
CA TYR A 218 -0.54 4.43 -25.86
C TYR A 218 0.86 4.68 -26.45
N TYR A 219 0.91 5.35 -27.61
CA TYR A 219 2.13 5.63 -28.38
C TYR A 219 3.23 6.45 -27.64
N LYS A 220 2.99 6.93 -26.41
CA LYS A 220 3.89 7.85 -25.69
C LYS A 220 4.42 7.34 -24.36
N THR A 221 3.77 6.39 -23.69
CA THR A 221 4.23 5.89 -22.39
C THR A 221 3.74 4.46 -22.14
N PRO A 222 4.64 3.48 -21.93
CA PRO A 222 4.22 2.11 -21.64
C PRO A 222 3.57 2.01 -20.25
N PRO A 223 2.70 1.00 -20.01
CA PRO A 223 2.13 0.72 -18.69
C PRO A 223 3.19 0.64 -17.59
N ALA A 224 2.88 1.10 -16.38
CA ALA A 224 3.79 1.09 -15.23
C ALA A 224 4.38 -0.31 -14.96
N TYR A 225 3.57 -1.36 -15.09
CA TYR A 225 4.01 -2.75 -15.00
C TYR A 225 5.19 -3.09 -15.94
N LEU A 226 5.20 -2.60 -17.18
CA LEU A 226 6.29 -2.88 -18.14
C LEU A 226 7.60 -2.16 -17.82
N MET A 227 7.57 -1.16 -16.93
CA MET A 227 8.78 -0.47 -16.48
C MET A 227 9.59 -1.32 -15.50
N THR A 228 8.91 -2.08 -14.62
CA THR A 228 9.53 -3.01 -13.66
C THR A 228 9.67 -4.42 -14.22
N HIS A 229 8.74 -4.85 -15.10
CA HIS A 229 8.68 -6.17 -15.74
C HIS A 229 8.81 -6.06 -17.27
N PRO A 230 10.04 -5.95 -17.80
CA PRO A 230 10.23 -5.73 -19.23
C PRO A 230 9.74 -6.91 -20.07
N ARG A 231 8.93 -6.63 -21.09
CA ARG A 231 8.46 -7.63 -22.04
C ARG A 231 9.61 -8.20 -22.90
N SER A 232 9.47 -9.44 -23.34
CA SER A 232 10.25 -10.01 -24.45
C SER A 232 9.39 -10.96 -25.29
N SER A 233 9.77 -11.14 -26.56
CA SER A 233 9.14 -12.13 -27.45
C SER A 233 9.20 -13.56 -26.88
N ASP A 234 10.24 -13.84 -26.10
CA ASP A 234 10.48 -15.16 -25.50
C ASP A 234 9.49 -15.47 -24.38
N ARG A 235 9.08 -14.46 -23.60
CA ARG A 235 8.06 -14.60 -22.54
C ARG A 235 6.68 -14.90 -23.14
N GLU A 236 6.30 -14.19 -24.19
CA GLU A 236 5.03 -14.44 -24.89
C GLU A 236 5.02 -15.83 -25.52
N SER A 237 6.11 -16.18 -26.20
CA SER A 237 6.26 -17.50 -26.80
C SER A 237 6.29 -18.61 -25.74
N PHE A 238 6.77 -18.34 -24.53
CA PHE A 238 6.71 -19.28 -23.41
C PHE A 238 5.27 -19.53 -22.98
N LEU A 239 4.48 -18.49 -22.73
CA LEU A 239 3.07 -18.66 -22.34
C LEU A 239 2.21 -19.27 -23.45
N ASP A 240 2.53 -19.03 -24.72
CA ASP A 240 1.87 -19.69 -25.85
C ASP A 240 2.14 -21.20 -25.91
N ARG A 241 3.31 -21.64 -25.41
CA ARG A 241 3.68 -23.06 -25.34
C ARG A 241 3.32 -23.72 -24.01
N ALA A 242 3.11 -22.93 -22.96
CA ALA A 242 2.64 -23.45 -21.67
C ALA A 242 1.29 -24.13 -21.90
N GLN A 243 1.14 -25.36 -21.39
CA GLN A 243 -0.14 -26.06 -21.49
C GLN A 243 -1.15 -25.37 -20.56
N THR A 244 -1.99 -24.52 -21.14
CA THR A 244 -3.03 -23.81 -20.40
C THR A 244 -4.22 -24.73 -20.18
N LYS A 245 -4.57 -25.01 -18.92
CA LYS A 245 -5.86 -25.60 -18.59
C LYS A 245 -6.97 -24.59 -18.93
N PRO A 246 -8.08 -24.97 -19.56
CA PRO A 246 -9.21 -24.05 -19.72
C PRO A 246 -9.72 -23.60 -18.34
N HIS A 247 -9.93 -22.30 -18.15
CA HIS A 247 -10.63 -21.80 -16.96
C HIS A 247 -12.07 -21.49 -17.33
N THR A 248 -13.01 -22.16 -16.66
CA THR A 248 -14.41 -21.79 -16.76
C THR A 248 -14.76 -20.96 -15.54
N VAL A 249 -14.95 -19.65 -15.74
CA VAL A 249 -15.36 -18.73 -14.67
C VAL A 249 -16.77 -19.11 -14.22
N THR A 250 -16.93 -19.48 -12.95
CA THR A 250 -18.24 -19.72 -12.34
C THR A 250 -19.01 -18.41 -12.18
N LYS A 251 -20.34 -18.49 -12.06
CA LYS A 251 -21.16 -17.29 -11.85
C LYS A 251 -20.80 -16.61 -10.52
N GLU A 252 -20.48 -17.41 -9.52
CA GLU A 252 -20.11 -16.98 -8.17
C GLU A 252 -18.75 -16.26 -8.17
N GLU A 253 -17.76 -16.78 -8.92
CA GLU A 253 -16.47 -16.09 -9.12
C GLU A 253 -16.64 -14.76 -9.84
N ALA A 254 -17.39 -14.74 -10.95
CA ALA A 254 -17.64 -13.51 -11.70
C ALA A 254 -18.36 -12.46 -10.84
N ALA A 255 -19.39 -12.86 -10.10
CA ALA A 255 -20.15 -11.95 -9.23
C ALA A 255 -19.30 -11.42 -8.07
N ARG A 256 -18.48 -12.27 -7.43
CA ARG A 256 -17.57 -11.85 -6.37
C ARG A 256 -16.53 -10.88 -6.90
N PHE A 257 -15.91 -11.18 -8.04
CA PHE A 257 -14.90 -10.29 -8.61
C PHE A 257 -15.48 -8.93 -9.01
N ALA A 258 -16.64 -8.91 -9.67
CA ALA A 258 -17.35 -7.68 -10.00
C ALA A 258 -17.64 -6.84 -8.75
N ARG A 259 -18.13 -7.47 -7.67
CA ARG A 259 -18.37 -6.80 -6.38
C ARG A 259 -17.09 -6.17 -5.81
N ILE A 260 -15.96 -6.86 -5.89
CA ILE A 260 -14.66 -6.33 -5.46
C ILE A 260 -14.23 -5.15 -6.33
N GLN A 261 -14.40 -5.24 -7.66
CA GLN A 261 -14.12 -4.12 -8.57
C GLN A 261 -14.98 -2.90 -8.22
N ASP A 262 -16.26 -3.10 -7.98
CA ASP A 262 -17.17 -2.02 -7.61
C ASP A 262 -16.82 -1.40 -6.25
N LYS A 263 -16.44 -2.22 -5.27
CA LYS A 263 -15.96 -1.73 -3.97
C LYS A 263 -14.69 -0.91 -4.11
N VAL A 264 -13.72 -1.38 -4.88
CA VAL A 264 -12.47 -0.64 -5.16
C VAL A 264 -12.79 0.67 -5.90
N ALA A 265 -13.74 0.66 -6.83
CA ALA A 265 -14.20 1.87 -7.50
C ALA A 265 -14.84 2.84 -6.49
N ALA A 266 -15.67 2.36 -5.57
CA ALA A 266 -16.29 3.18 -4.53
C ALA A 266 -15.27 3.86 -3.61
N LEU A 267 -14.23 3.11 -3.20
CA LEU A 267 -13.17 3.58 -2.30
C LEU A 267 -12.23 4.60 -2.96
N THR A 268 -12.14 4.59 -4.30
CA THR A 268 -11.18 5.43 -5.06
C THR A 268 -11.81 6.55 -5.85
N ALA A 269 -13.08 6.44 -6.22
CA ALA A 269 -13.76 7.40 -7.06
C ALA A 269 -14.35 8.56 -6.26
N SER A 270 -14.54 9.70 -6.93
CA SER A 270 -15.36 10.76 -6.36
C SER A 270 -16.81 10.30 -6.22
N THR A 271 -17.51 10.82 -5.22
CA THR A 271 -18.91 10.50 -4.94
C THR A 271 -19.82 10.75 -6.15
N GLY A 272 -19.50 11.74 -6.98
CA GLY A 272 -20.20 12.01 -8.24
C GLY A 272 -19.96 10.96 -9.32
N GLN A 273 -18.77 10.35 -9.37
CA GLN A 273 -18.48 9.22 -10.28
C GLN A 273 -19.21 7.96 -9.83
N VAL A 274 -19.16 7.62 -8.54
CA VAL A 274 -19.90 6.46 -8.00
C VAL A 274 -21.39 6.64 -8.26
N ARG A 275 -21.94 7.83 -7.99
CA ARG A 275 -23.33 8.13 -8.35
C ARG A 275 -23.61 7.88 -9.82
N ARG A 276 -22.81 8.45 -10.74
CA ARG A 276 -23.08 8.30 -12.17
C ARG A 276 -23.03 6.84 -12.65
N LEU A 277 -22.13 6.05 -12.10
CA LEU A 277 -21.93 4.66 -12.53
C LEU A 277 -22.97 3.70 -11.91
N TYR A 278 -23.44 3.97 -10.70
CA TYR A 278 -24.27 3.04 -9.93
C TYR A 278 -25.65 3.60 -9.52
N MET A 279 -26.07 4.75 -10.06
CA MET A 279 -27.38 5.36 -9.76
C MET A 279 -28.56 4.63 -10.39
N GLU A 280 -28.37 4.06 -11.57
CA GLU A 280 -29.48 3.51 -12.37
C GLU A 280 -29.68 2.00 -12.16
N GLU A 281 -28.73 1.33 -11.51
CA GLU A 281 -28.79 -0.12 -11.27
C GLU A 281 -29.44 -0.45 -9.92
N ASP A 282 -30.58 -1.15 -9.97
CA ASP A 282 -31.25 -1.73 -8.80
C ASP A 282 -30.76 -3.16 -8.56
N SER A 283 -29.54 -3.28 -8.03
CA SER A 283 -28.91 -4.55 -7.66
C SER A 283 -28.27 -4.48 -6.28
N GLY A 284 -28.10 -5.65 -5.64
CA GLY A 284 -27.40 -5.76 -4.35
C GLY A 284 -26.01 -5.13 -4.36
N PRO A 285 -25.14 -5.47 -5.34
CA PRO A 285 -23.83 -4.83 -5.50
C PRO A 285 -23.90 -3.31 -5.66
N ALA A 286 -24.83 -2.79 -6.47
CA ALA A 286 -24.99 -1.35 -6.65
C ALA A 286 -25.47 -0.64 -5.37
N ASP A 287 -26.41 -1.24 -4.63
CA ASP A 287 -26.87 -0.76 -3.32
C ASP A 287 -25.70 -0.75 -2.30
N TYR A 288 -24.88 -1.81 -2.29
CA TYR A 288 -23.72 -1.92 -1.40
C TYR A 288 -22.67 -0.82 -1.67
N VAL A 289 -22.36 -0.59 -2.94
CA VAL A 289 -21.44 0.47 -3.39
C VAL A 289 -21.95 1.87 -3.04
N ARG A 290 -23.26 2.09 -3.22
CA ARG A 290 -23.92 3.32 -2.80
C ARG A 290 -23.78 3.52 -1.29
N SER A 291 -24.02 2.48 -0.49
CA SER A 291 -23.84 2.53 0.97
C SER A 291 -22.43 3.00 1.35
N ILE A 292 -21.40 2.39 0.78
CA ILE A 292 -19.99 2.76 1.02
C ILE A 292 -19.76 4.24 0.67
N ALA A 293 -20.21 4.68 -0.50
CA ALA A 293 -20.02 6.07 -0.94
C ALA A 293 -20.77 7.10 -0.08
N PHE A 294 -21.94 6.75 0.47
CA PHE A 294 -22.65 7.60 1.43
C PHE A 294 -21.97 7.61 2.80
N ALA A 295 -21.47 6.47 3.27
CA ALA A 295 -20.73 6.37 4.53
C ALA A 295 -19.46 7.24 4.49
N MET A 296 -18.72 7.21 3.38
CA MET A 296 -17.53 8.07 3.17
C MET A 296 -17.84 9.58 3.17
N GLN A 297 -19.11 9.97 2.96
CA GLN A 297 -19.57 11.37 3.05
C GLN A 297 -20.07 11.76 4.45
N GLY A 298 -20.07 10.84 5.40
CA GLY A 298 -20.73 11.02 6.70
C GLY A 298 -22.26 10.98 6.64
N LYS A 299 -22.84 10.55 5.51
CA LYS A 299 -24.29 10.40 5.32
C LYS A 299 -24.74 9.03 5.80
N TYR A 300 -24.60 8.81 7.10
CA TYR A 300 -24.75 7.51 7.72
C TYR A 300 -26.16 6.93 7.62
N SER A 301 -27.19 7.79 7.63
CA SER A 301 -28.58 7.33 7.52
C SER A 301 -28.88 6.77 6.13
N GLU A 302 -28.45 7.47 5.08
CA GLU A 302 -28.57 7.02 3.70
C GLU A 302 -27.70 5.78 3.44
N ALA A 303 -26.49 5.74 4.02
CA ALA A 303 -25.62 4.58 3.92
C ALA A 303 -26.30 3.32 4.46
N LEU A 304 -26.87 3.38 5.66
CA LEU A 304 -27.59 2.24 6.25
C LEU A 304 -28.81 1.83 5.42
N GLN A 305 -29.59 2.79 4.90
CA GLN A 305 -30.72 2.48 4.02
C GLN A 305 -30.32 1.69 2.77
N PHE A 306 -29.21 2.06 2.13
CA PHE A 306 -28.71 1.31 0.98
C PHE A 306 -28.08 -0.02 1.39
N LEU A 307 -27.44 -0.09 2.56
CA LEU A 307 -26.87 -1.33 3.07
C LEU A 307 -27.94 -2.39 3.35
N ASP A 308 -29.06 -1.98 3.95
CA ASP A 308 -30.19 -2.86 4.24
C ASP A 308 -30.86 -3.37 2.95
N LYS A 309 -30.90 -2.54 1.89
CA LYS A 309 -31.37 -2.98 0.56
C LYS A 309 -30.43 -3.97 -0.11
N ALA A 310 -29.14 -3.86 0.16
CA ALA A 310 -28.12 -4.71 -0.43
C ALA A 310 -28.09 -6.10 0.22
N GLU A 311 -28.28 -6.19 1.53
CA GLU A 311 -28.01 -7.38 2.34
C GLU A 311 -28.64 -8.67 1.78
N ASP A 312 -29.93 -8.65 1.48
CA ASP A 312 -30.65 -9.83 0.97
C ASP A 312 -30.31 -10.19 -0.48
N LYS A 313 -29.67 -9.27 -1.22
CA LYS A 313 -29.29 -9.42 -2.63
C LYS A 313 -27.82 -9.76 -2.81
N LEU A 314 -27.02 -9.71 -1.75
CA LEU A 314 -25.60 -10.05 -1.78
C LEU A 314 -25.39 -11.55 -1.52
N SER A 315 -24.27 -12.07 -2.01
CA SER A 315 -23.85 -13.44 -1.73
C SER A 315 -23.38 -13.60 -0.28
N ASP A 316 -23.46 -14.82 0.25
CA ASP A 316 -23.14 -15.11 1.65
C ASP A 316 -21.72 -14.71 2.06
N ASP A 317 -20.76 -14.76 1.14
CA ASP A 317 -19.37 -14.35 1.38
C ASP A 317 -19.22 -12.84 1.62
N ALA A 318 -20.21 -12.01 1.26
CA ALA A 318 -20.22 -10.57 1.50
C ALA A 318 -20.74 -10.20 2.90
N LYS A 319 -21.53 -11.08 3.55
CA LYS A 319 -22.21 -10.79 4.83
C LYS A 319 -21.28 -10.33 5.97
N PRO A 320 -20.06 -10.89 6.16
CA PRO A 320 -19.14 -10.39 7.18
C PRO A 320 -18.79 -8.91 6.99
N TYR A 321 -18.66 -8.46 5.75
CA TYR A 321 -18.24 -7.10 5.40
C TYR A 321 -19.42 -6.11 5.39
N VAL A 322 -20.65 -6.62 5.21
CA VAL A 322 -21.87 -5.85 5.50
C VAL A 322 -21.94 -5.51 6.99
N GLU A 323 -21.72 -6.50 7.87
CA GLU A 323 -21.66 -6.27 9.32
C GLU A 323 -20.49 -5.36 9.72
N GLU A 324 -19.32 -5.51 9.09
CA GLU A 324 -18.20 -4.58 9.26
C GLU A 324 -18.59 -3.13 8.94
N LEU A 325 -19.24 -2.88 7.80
CA LEU A 325 -19.64 -1.54 7.40
C LEU A 325 -20.69 -0.96 8.35
N ARG A 326 -21.65 -1.78 8.83
CA ARG A 326 -22.58 -1.39 9.91
C ARG A 326 -21.82 -1.00 11.17
N GLY A 327 -20.83 -1.79 11.57
CA GLY A 327 -19.99 -1.52 12.73
C GLY A 327 -19.19 -0.21 12.60
N GLN A 328 -18.61 0.06 11.43
CA GLN A 328 -17.87 1.29 11.18
C GLN A 328 -18.78 2.53 11.18
N ILE A 329 -19.96 2.43 10.54
CA ILE A 329 -20.98 3.48 10.59
C ILE A 329 -21.44 3.72 12.04
N ALA A 330 -21.68 2.67 12.82
CA ALA A 330 -22.08 2.77 14.22
C ALA A 330 -21.01 3.45 15.08
N LEU A 331 -19.72 3.12 14.89
CA LEU A 331 -18.61 3.82 15.56
C LEU A 331 -18.60 5.31 15.25
N ASP A 332 -18.74 5.66 13.97
CA ASP A 332 -18.71 7.06 13.53
C ASP A 332 -19.89 7.87 14.08
N MET A 333 -21.04 7.21 14.26
CA MET A 333 -22.21 7.78 14.93
C MET A 333 -22.09 7.81 16.47
N GLY A 334 -20.99 7.33 17.04
CA GLY A 334 -20.78 7.23 18.49
C GLY A 334 -21.54 6.08 19.18
N LYS A 335 -22.18 5.19 18.41
CA LYS A 335 -22.92 4.01 18.89
C LYS A 335 -21.96 2.83 19.11
N VAL A 336 -21.08 2.99 20.10
CA VAL A 336 -19.97 2.06 20.33
C VAL A 336 -20.43 0.64 20.68
N SER A 337 -21.52 0.49 21.45
CA SER A 337 -22.04 -0.85 21.82
C SER A 337 -22.52 -1.61 20.59
N ASP A 338 -23.34 -0.95 19.75
CA ASP A 338 -23.82 -1.54 18.50
C ASP A 338 -22.65 -1.93 17.59
N ALA A 339 -21.64 -1.05 17.49
CA ALA A 339 -20.46 -1.32 16.69
C ALA A 339 -19.69 -2.57 17.15
N ARG A 340 -19.52 -2.74 18.47
CA ARG A 340 -18.90 -3.95 19.03
C ARG A 340 -19.66 -5.20 18.58
N ASP A 341 -20.98 -5.18 18.67
CA ASP A 341 -21.83 -6.34 18.34
C ASP A 341 -21.78 -6.66 16.84
N TYR A 342 -21.77 -5.64 15.98
CA TYR A 342 -21.59 -5.81 14.54
C TYR A 342 -20.22 -6.39 14.18
N PHE A 343 -19.14 -5.89 14.78
CA PHE A 343 -17.80 -6.45 14.53
C PHE A 343 -17.62 -7.85 15.10
N GLU A 344 -18.28 -8.18 16.22
CA GLU A 344 -18.29 -9.54 16.77
C GLU A 344 -18.94 -10.50 15.77
N LYS A 345 -20.13 -10.17 15.27
CA LYS A 345 -20.82 -10.97 14.24
C LYS A 345 -19.98 -11.12 12.96
N ALA A 346 -19.36 -10.03 12.50
CA ALA A 346 -18.47 -10.05 11.34
C ALA A 346 -17.31 -11.03 11.55
N LEU A 347 -16.66 -10.97 12.72
CA LEU A 347 -15.53 -11.82 13.07
C LEU A 347 -15.95 -13.28 13.30
N ASP A 348 -17.13 -13.55 13.82
CA ASP A 348 -17.66 -14.90 13.99
C ASP A 348 -17.91 -15.58 12.64
N MET A 349 -18.41 -14.84 11.65
CA MET A 349 -18.57 -15.35 10.28
C MET A 349 -17.23 -15.49 9.54
N LYS A 350 -16.24 -14.64 9.83
CA LYS A 350 -14.91 -14.69 9.21
C LYS A 350 -13.78 -14.62 10.25
N PRO A 351 -13.52 -15.71 11.02
CA PRO A 351 -12.54 -15.69 12.11
C PRO A 351 -11.10 -15.49 11.65
N SER A 352 -10.78 -15.78 10.40
CA SER A 352 -9.46 -15.60 9.83
C SER A 352 -9.15 -14.14 9.49
N SER A 353 -10.15 -13.25 9.44
CA SER A 353 -9.93 -11.87 9.01
C SER A 353 -9.19 -11.06 10.08
N MET A 354 -7.99 -10.61 9.73
CA MET A 354 -7.16 -9.77 10.58
C MET A 354 -7.79 -8.39 10.80
N LEU A 355 -8.37 -7.80 9.75
CA LEU A 355 -8.96 -6.46 9.82
C LEU A 355 -10.26 -6.44 10.61
N LEU A 356 -11.15 -7.44 10.43
CA LEU A 356 -12.35 -7.54 11.28
C LEU A 356 -11.98 -7.72 12.76
N ARG A 357 -10.94 -8.52 13.04
CA ARG A 357 -10.41 -8.67 14.41
C ARG A 357 -9.89 -7.36 14.97
N PHE A 358 -9.19 -6.56 14.16
CA PHE A 358 -8.72 -5.24 14.54
C PHE A 358 -9.87 -4.27 14.86
N HIS A 359 -10.94 -4.25 14.03
CA HIS A 359 -12.12 -3.44 14.28
C HIS A 359 -12.85 -3.84 15.56
N TYR A 360 -13.04 -5.15 15.80
CA TYR A 360 -13.61 -5.66 17.04
C TYR A 360 -12.76 -5.28 18.27
N ALA A 361 -11.43 -5.42 18.19
CA ALA A 361 -10.51 -5.02 19.26
C ALA A 361 -10.64 -3.53 19.61
N ARG A 362 -10.78 -2.66 18.60
CA ARG A 362 -11.03 -1.23 18.80
C ARG A 362 -12.36 -0.97 19.51
N ALA A 363 -13.43 -1.60 19.06
CA ALA A 363 -14.74 -1.45 19.69
C ALA A 363 -14.73 -1.89 21.16
N LEU A 364 -14.06 -3.01 21.48
CA LEU A 364 -13.83 -3.46 22.86
C LEU A 364 -13.11 -2.40 23.73
N THR A 365 -12.13 -1.68 23.17
CA THR A 365 -11.46 -0.57 23.87
C THR A 365 -12.40 0.60 24.19
N HIS A 366 -13.43 0.80 23.38
CA HIS A 366 -14.40 1.86 23.57
C HIS A 366 -15.57 1.42 24.49
N THR A 367 -15.89 0.13 24.57
CA THR A 367 -16.88 -0.42 25.52
C THR A 367 -16.31 -0.71 26.91
N GLY A 368 -15.00 -0.57 27.11
CA GLY A 368 -14.34 -0.79 28.41
C GLY A 368 -13.82 -2.20 28.64
N GLU A 369 -13.93 -3.08 27.64
CA GLU A 369 -13.53 -4.50 27.70
C GLU A 369 -12.03 -4.66 27.39
N TYR A 370 -11.17 -3.99 28.16
CA TYR A 370 -9.76 -3.78 27.82
C TYR A 370 -8.95 -5.07 27.70
N ASP A 371 -9.12 -6.05 28.60
CA ASP A 371 -8.34 -7.30 28.53
C ASP A 371 -8.71 -8.15 27.30
N LYS A 372 -10.00 -8.16 26.92
CA LYS A 372 -10.43 -8.79 25.66
C LYS A 372 -9.83 -8.04 24.46
N SER A 373 -9.87 -6.71 24.47
CA SER A 373 -9.28 -5.89 23.43
C SER A 373 -7.78 -6.17 23.23
N ILE A 374 -7.00 -6.16 24.32
CA ILE A 374 -5.57 -6.45 24.31
C ILE A 374 -5.30 -7.85 23.74
N THR A 375 -6.11 -8.84 24.11
CA THR A 375 -6.03 -10.21 23.56
C THR A 375 -6.23 -10.23 22.05
N GLN A 376 -7.22 -9.49 21.54
CA GLN A 376 -7.46 -9.42 20.10
C GLN A 376 -6.35 -8.67 19.36
N PHE A 377 -5.84 -7.56 19.91
CA PHE A 377 -4.67 -6.87 19.34
C PHE A 377 -3.42 -7.75 19.32
N ASN A 378 -3.17 -8.56 20.35
CA ASN A 378 -2.05 -9.51 20.34
C ASN A 378 -2.13 -10.51 19.19
N ARG A 379 -3.32 -10.94 18.79
CA ARG A 379 -3.52 -11.82 17.63
C ARG A 379 -3.22 -11.08 16.32
N VAL A 380 -3.70 -9.85 16.17
CA VAL A 380 -3.43 -9.00 15.00
C VAL A 380 -1.93 -8.72 14.87
N ILE A 381 -1.28 -8.31 15.96
CA ILE A 381 0.18 -8.02 16.01
C ILE A 381 1.00 -9.27 15.70
N ARG A 382 0.55 -10.46 16.13
CA ARG A 382 1.26 -11.71 15.81
C ARG A 382 1.25 -12.01 14.31
N GLN A 383 0.14 -11.73 13.63
CA GLN A 383 0.02 -11.93 12.19
C GLN A 383 0.78 -10.86 11.41
N ARG A 384 0.74 -9.59 11.86
CA ARG A 384 1.45 -8.48 11.21
C ARG A 384 2.17 -7.57 12.22
N PRO A 385 3.36 -7.97 12.68
CA PRO A 385 4.11 -7.21 13.70
C PRO A 385 4.48 -5.81 13.24
N THR A 386 4.70 -5.60 11.95
CA THR A 386 5.14 -4.30 11.40
C THR A 386 3.99 -3.30 11.19
N TRP A 387 2.74 -3.69 11.46
CA TRP A 387 1.61 -2.78 11.32
C TRP A 387 1.49 -1.88 12.56
N TRP A 388 1.92 -0.62 12.43
CA TRP A 388 1.99 0.32 13.55
C TRP A 388 0.64 0.58 14.25
N LEU A 389 -0.49 0.46 13.55
CA LEU A 389 -1.79 0.91 14.03
C LEU A 389 -2.37 0.01 15.14
N PRO A 390 -2.30 -1.34 15.06
CA PRO A 390 -2.56 -2.22 16.19
C PRO A 390 -1.75 -1.89 17.44
N HIS A 391 -0.45 -1.62 17.33
CA HIS A 391 0.38 -1.23 18.48
C HIS A 391 -0.12 0.08 19.12
N TYR A 392 -0.47 1.08 18.30
CA TYR A 392 -1.05 2.32 18.80
C TYR A 392 -2.36 2.08 19.56
N ASN A 393 -3.29 1.33 18.97
CA ASN A 393 -4.60 1.06 19.61
C ASN A 393 -4.47 0.15 20.83
N GLN A 394 -3.51 -0.76 20.85
CA GLN A 394 -3.16 -1.54 22.02
C GLN A 394 -2.59 -0.66 23.14
N GLY A 395 -1.76 0.34 22.80
CA GLY A 395 -1.28 1.36 23.74
C GLY A 395 -2.43 2.14 24.38
N LEU A 396 -3.45 2.52 23.59
CA LEU A 396 -4.67 3.13 24.10
C LEU A 396 -5.43 2.20 25.06
N ALA A 397 -5.58 0.92 24.70
CA ALA A 397 -6.25 -0.08 25.54
C ALA A 397 -5.51 -0.29 26.88
N TYR A 398 -4.18 -0.44 26.86
CA TYR A 398 -3.37 -0.52 28.07
C TYR A 398 -3.49 0.73 28.94
N GLY A 399 -3.48 1.92 28.32
CA GLY A 399 -3.61 3.20 29.03
C GLY A 399 -4.94 3.30 29.76
N LYS A 400 -6.05 2.95 29.08
CA LYS A 400 -7.39 2.91 29.70
C LYS A 400 -7.53 1.83 30.77
N ALA A 401 -6.78 0.73 30.65
CA ALA A 401 -6.69 -0.32 31.68
C ALA A 401 -5.77 0.06 32.87
N GLY A 402 -5.18 1.26 32.89
CA GLY A 402 -4.25 1.69 33.94
C GLY A 402 -2.84 1.11 33.83
N LYS A 403 -2.55 0.31 32.79
CA LYS A 403 -1.27 -0.37 32.56
C LYS A 403 -0.27 0.58 31.87
N LYS A 404 0.15 1.65 32.57
CA LYS A 404 0.96 2.76 32.01
C LYS A 404 2.26 2.32 31.33
N GLY A 405 3.04 1.45 31.97
CA GLY A 405 4.31 0.94 31.42
C GLY A 405 4.11 0.23 30.08
N LEU A 406 3.13 -0.68 30.01
CA LEU A 406 2.78 -1.41 28.79
C LEU A 406 2.16 -0.49 27.71
N SER A 407 1.40 0.52 28.12
CA SER A 407 0.85 1.53 27.20
C SER A 407 1.95 2.26 26.46
N HIS A 408 2.95 2.78 27.19
CA HIS A 408 4.07 3.47 26.58
C HIS A 408 4.98 2.54 25.77
N LEU A 409 5.15 1.27 26.18
CA LEU A 409 5.87 0.28 25.38
C LEU A 409 5.18 0.06 24.02
N ALA A 410 3.86 -0.13 24.01
CA ALA A 410 3.12 -0.31 22.77
C ALA A 410 3.16 0.97 21.87
N PHE A 411 3.13 2.17 22.46
CA PHE A 411 3.35 3.40 21.69
C PHE A 411 4.77 3.53 21.12
N ALA A 412 5.79 3.05 21.83
CA ALA A 412 7.15 3.01 21.31
C ALA A 412 7.26 2.07 20.09
N GLU A 413 6.68 0.87 20.17
CA GLU A 413 6.60 -0.06 19.03
C GLU A 413 5.85 0.55 17.85
N SER A 414 4.73 1.23 18.10
CA SER A 414 4.00 1.94 17.05
C SER A 414 4.88 2.99 16.35
N ASN A 415 5.66 3.76 17.11
CA ASN A 415 6.56 4.77 16.55
C ASN A 415 7.76 4.15 15.81
N LEU A 416 8.26 3.01 16.26
CA LEU A 416 9.29 2.23 15.54
C LEU A 416 8.81 1.92 14.13
N TYR A 417 7.61 1.36 13.98
CA TYR A 417 7.04 1.00 12.67
C TYR A 417 6.54 2.21 11.85
N ARG A 418 6.53 3.41 12.43
CA ARG A 418 6.28 4.68 11.72
C ARG A 418 7.57 5.39 11.32
N ASN A 419 8.74 4.82 11.61
CA ASN A 419 10.05 5.47 11.49
C ASN A 419 10.12 6.81 12.25
N ASN A 420 9.45 6.90 13.39
CA ASN A 420 9.43 8.09 14.24
C ASN A 420 10.31 7.85 15.48
N ALA A 421 11.62 7.82 15.26
CA ALA A 421 12.58 7.44 16.29
C ALA A 421 12.51 8.33 17.55
N LYS A 422 12.39 9.64 17.36
CA LYS A 422 12.34 10.62 18.44
C LYS A 422 11.18 10.37 19.42
N ASP A 423 9.96 10.24 18.90
CA ASP A 423 8.79 10.00 19.76
C ASP A 423 8.82 8.57 20.34
N GLY A 424 9.34 7.60 19.59
CA GLY A 424 9.54 6.24 20.09
C GLY A 424 10.46 6.20 21.32
N LEU A 425 11.62 6.88 21.26
CA LEU A 425 12.57 6.95 22.38
C LEU A 425 11.99 7.67 23.59
N PHE A 426 11.19 8.72 23.36
CA PHE A 426 10.42 9.36 24.43
C PHE A 426 9.49 8.36 25.12
N HIS A 427 8.72 7.58 24.36
CA HIS A 427 7.84 6.55 24.93
C HIS A 427 8.60 5.43 25.65
N ILE A 428 9.76 4.99 25.15
CA ILE A 428 10.62 4.01 25.83
C ILE A 428 11.05 4.50 27.22
N SER A 429 11.50 5.74 27.33
CA SER A 429 11.94 6.29 28.61
C SER A 429 10.84 6.22 29.69
N ILE A 430 9.60 6.50 29.28
CA ILE A 430 8.43 6.44 30.16
C ILE A 430 8.03 4.99 30.45
N ALA A 431 8.08 4.11 29.45
CA ALA A 431 7.79 2.69 29.61
C ALA A 431 8.72 2.05 30.65
N GLN A 432 10.03 2.24 30.51
CA GLN A 432 11.03 1.72 31.44
C GLN A 432 10.84 2.26 32.85
N LYS A 433 10.53 3.56 33.01
CA LYS A 433 10.23 4.16 34.31
C LYS A 433 9.07 3.44 35.00
N TYR A 434 7.90 3.39 34.35
CA TYR A 434 6.70 2.80 34.96
C TYR A 434 6.79 1.29 35.16
N LEU A 435 7.42 0.55 34.24
CA LEU A 435 7.63 -0.89 34.40
C LEU A 435 8.54 -1.18 35.61
N ASN A 436 9.60 -0.39 35.82
CA ASN A 436 10.48 -0.54 36.98
C ASN A 436 9.81 -0.14 38.29
N GLU A 437 9.02 0.93 38.31
CA GLU A 437 8.22 1.35 39.47
C GLU A 437 7.22 0.25 39.86
N ASP A 438 6.47 -0.28 38.89
CA ASP A 438 5.49 -1.34 39.12
C ASP A 438 6.14 -2.65 39.64
N THR A 439 7.32 -3.02 39.12
CA THR A 439 8.09 -4.15 39.66
C THR A 439 8.51 -3.93 41.12
N LYS A 440 8.94 -2.71 41.47
CA LYS A 440 9.42 -2.38 42.82
C LYS A 440 8.29 -2.24 43.83
N GLU A 441 7.19 -1.60 43.44
CA GLU A 441 6.10 -1.23 44.34
C GLU A 441 5.04 -2.33 44.46
N ASN A 442 4.70 -2.99 43.35
CA ASN A 442 3.61 -3.97 43.29
C ASN A 442 4.08 -5.42 43.15
N GLY A 443 5.39 -5.65 42.99
CA GLY A 443 5.95 -6.99 42.81
C GLY A 443 5.60 -7.64 41.46
N THR A 444 5.12 -6.85 40.48
CA THR A 444 4.77 -7.34 39.15
C THR A 444 6.01 -7.80 38.39
N ASP A 445 5.99 -9.00 37.81
CA ASP A 445 7.08 -9.45 36.94
C ASP A 445 7.00 -8.78 35.55
N ASN A 446 7.77 -7.70 35.39
CA ASN A 446 7.90 -6.98 34.12
C ASN A 446 9.18 -7.35 33.34
N THR A 447 9.86 -8.45 33.67
CA THR A 447 11.16 -8.81 33.08
C THR A 447 11.10 -8.88 31.55
N LEU A 448 10.09 -9.56 31.00
CA LEU A 448 9.93 -9.68 29.54
C LEU A 448 9.60 -8.33 28.89
N SER A 449 8.78 -7.50 29.53
CA SER A 449 8.42 -6.17 29.04
C SER A 449 9.63 -5.24 29.00
N LEU A 450 10.51 -5.31 30.01
CA LEU A 450 11.75 -4.54 30.06
C LEU A 450 12.77 -5.01 29.01
N GLN A 451 12.90 -6.32 28.78
CA GLN A 451 13.71 -6.86 27.69
C GLN A 451 13.21 -6.38 26.33
N LYS A 452 11.89 -6.43 26.11
CA LYS A 452 11.27 -5.93 24.89
C LYS A 452 11.48 -4.42 24.71
N ALA A 453 11.36 -3.63 25.78
CA ALA A 453 11.65 -2.20 25.74
C ALA A 453 13.09 -1.90 25.33
N ALA A 454 14.06 -2.66 25.84
CA ALA A 454 15.47 -2.51 25.46
C ALA A 454 15.71 -2.88 23.98
N GLN A 455 15.04 -3.91 23.46
CA GLN A 455 15.13 -4.27 22.05
C GLN A 455 14.55 -3.18 21.15
N VAL A 456 13.37 -2.65 21.48
CA VAL A 456 12.72 -1.57 20.73
C VAL A 456 13.57 -0.29 20.77
N GLN A 457 14.19 0.01 21.92
CA GLN A 457 15.14 1.12 22.06
C GLN A 457 16.29 1.02 21.06
N LEU A 458 16.94 -0.15 20.98
CA LEU A 458 18.06 -0.37 20.08
C LEU A 458 17.68 -0.15 18.61
N GLU A 459 16.51 -0.63 18.18
CA GLU A 459 16.04 -0.42 16.81
C GLU A 459 15.69 1.05 16.53
N LEU A 460 15.10 1.76 17.50
CA LEU A 460 14.83 3.20 17.39
C LEU A 460 16.12 4.02 17.32
N GLU A 461 17.15 3.67 18.08
CA GLU A 461 18.46 4.33 18.05
C GLU A 461 19.14 4.18 16.69
N LYS A 462 19.01 3.02 16.02
CA LYS A 462 19.50 2.81 14.65
C LYS A 462 18.81 3.71 13.63
N LEU A 463 17.52 4.00 13.82
CA LEU A 463 16.76 4.89 12.91
C LEU A 463 17.08 6.37 13.13
N ASN A 464 17.64 6.74 14.29
CA ASN A 464 17.92 8.13 14.66
C ASN A 464 19.35 8.59 14.30
N ASN A 465 20.24 7.65 14.02
CA ASN A 465 21.62 7.87 13.58
C ASN A 465 21.71 7.78 12.06
#